data_AF-T1AIB5-F1
#
_entry.id   AF-T1AIB5-F1
#
_cell.length_a   1.000
_cell.length_b   1.000
_cell.length_c   1.000
_cell.angle_alpha   90.00
_cell.angle_beta   90.00
_cell.angle_gamma   90.00
#
_symmetry.space_group_name_H-M   'P 1'
#
loop_
_entity.id
_entity.type
_entity.pdbx_description
1 polymer ?
#
loop_
_entity_poly.entity_id
_entity_poly.type
_entity_poly.pdbx_seq_one_letter_code
_entity_poly.pdbx_strand_id
1 'polypeptide(L)'
;NLVMAVGYAHKKRVYTATATGFAKSFRFNVDAQFCLSDHADFKQSIEYIDAVSPKKVYTYGGNREVFARNLCKMGYEAEAYTEKEMRAYTDKPMTSVASA
;
A
#
# COMPACT_ATOMS: atom_id res chain seq x y z
N ASN A 1 -22.73 26.68 -2.57
CA ASN A 1 -21.32 26.23 -2.48
C ASN A 1 -20.94 26.17 -1.01
N LEU A 2 -20.53 25.00 -0.50
CA LEU A 2 -20.20 24.76 0.91
C LEU A 2 -19.11 25.73 1.43
N VAL A 3 -18.11 26.04 0.62
CA VAL A 3 -17.01 26.96 0.97
C VAL A 3 -17.54 28.34 1.36
N MET A 4 -18.49 28.87 0.58
CA MET A 4 -19.10 30.18 0.83
C MET A 4 -19.97 30.17 2.08
N ALA A 5 -20.70 29.08 2.34
CA ALA A 5 -21.56 28.96 3.51
C ALA A 5 -20.73 28.93 4.81
N VAL A 6 -19.66 28.12 4.84
CA VAL A 6 -18.73 28.05 5.98
C VAL A 6 -18.00 29.38 6.16
N GLY A 7 -17.56 30.02 5.06
CA GLY A 7 -16.91 31.31 5.10
C GLY A 7 -17.79 32.43 5.66
N TYR A 8 -19.06 32.46 5.26
CA TYR A 8 -20.05 33.41 5.79
C TYR A 8 -20.33 33.18 7.28
N ALA A 9 -20.57 31.93 7.69
CA ALA A 9 -20.88 31.58 9.07
C ALA A 9 -19.75 31.96 10.04
N HIS A 10 -18.50 31.81 9.62
CA HIS A 10 -17.33 32.08 10.46
C HIS A 10 -16.68 33.44 10.21
N LYS A 11 -17.20 34.24 9.27
CA LYS A 11 -16.61 35.54 8.84
C LYS A 11 -15.13 35.41 8.48
N LYS A 12 -14.76 34.31 7.81
CA LYS A 12 -13.38 33.98 7.44
C LYS A 12 -13.32 33.51 5.99
N ARG A 13 -12.16 33.72 5.36
CA ARG A 13 -11.85 33.07 4.08
C ARG A 13 -11.65 31.58 4.33
N VAL A 14 -12.29 30.74 3.51
CA VAL A 14 -12.21 29.28 3.59
C VAL A 14 -11.57 28.77 2.32
N TYR A 15 -10.66 27.83 2.48
CA TYR A 15 -10.01 27.09 1.40
C TYR A 15 -10.29 25.61 1.57
N THR A 16 -10.22 24.89 0.46
CA THR A 16 -10.44 23.45 0.38
C THR A 16 -9.15 22.74 0.06
N ALA A 17 -8.93 21.60 0.71
CA ALA A 17 -7.80 20.75 0.41
C ALA A 17 -8.19 19.27 0.43
N THR A 18 -7.48 18.46 -0.37
CA THR A 18 -7.57 17.00 -0.32
C THR A 18 -6.20 16.38 -0.07
N ALA A 19 -6.16 15.28 0.67
CA ALA A 19 -4.96 14.50 0.93
C ALA A 19 -5.22 13.04 0.56
N THR A 20 -4.65 12.60 -0.56
CA THR A 20 -4.86 11.24 -1.10
C THR A 20 -3.76 10.85 -2.08
N GLY A 21 -3.43 9.55 -2.17
CA GLY A 21 -2.45 9.04 -3.13
C GLY A 21 -2.85 9.31 -4.57
N PHE A 22 -4.16 9.40 -4.84
CA PHE A 22 -4.71 9.74 -6.15
C PHE A 22 -4.37 11.16 -6.60
N ALA A 23 -4.01 12.07 -5.69
CA ALA A 23 -3.59 13.43 -6.04
C ALA A 23 -2.30 13.46 -6.87
N LYS A 24 -1.56 12.35 -6.97
CA LYS A 24 -0.41 12.19 -7.87
C LYS A 24 -0.82 12.07 -9.34
N SER A 25 -1.98 11.47 -9.61
CA SER A 25 -2.44 11.14 -10.97
C SER A 25 -3.64 11.98 -11.41
N PHE A 26 -4.42 12.50 -10.47
CA PHE A 26 -5.65 13.22 -10.72
C PHE A 26 -5.60 14.65 -10.18
N ARG A 27 -6.31 15.55 -10.86
CA ARG A 27 -6.54 16.93 -10.40
C ARG A 27 -7.95 17.05 -9.85
N PHE A 28 -8.04 17.47 -8.59
CA PHE A 28 -9.32 17.65 -7.90
C PHE A 28 -9.70 19.13 -7.92
N ASN A 29 -11.00 19.41 -7.88
CA ASN A 29 -11.52 20.78 -7.81
C ASN A 29 -11.45 21.31 -6.36
N VAL A 30 -10.24 21.61 -5.90
CA VAL A 30 -9.90 22.12 -4.57
C VAL A 30 -8.78 23.15 -4.67
N ASP A 31 -8.61 23.99 -3.66
CA ASP A 31 -7.57 25.03 -3.63
C ASP A 31 -6.15 24.46 -3.48
N ALA A 32 -6.01 23.33 -2.78
CA ALA A 32 -4.76 22.60 -2.62
C ALA A 32 -4.96 21.08 -2.64
N GLN A 33 -3.96 20.32 -3.12
CA GLN A 33 -3.98 18.85 -3.03
C GLN A 33 -2.62 18.30 -2.63
N PHE A 34 -2.62 17.29 -1.77
CA PHE A 34 -1.44 16.64 -1.24
C PHE A 34 -1.42 15.16 -1.60
N CYS A 35 -0.31 14.69 -2.17
CA CYS A 35 -0.09 13.29 -2.49
C CYS A 35 0.24 12.53 -1.21
N LEU A 36 -0.77 11.98 -0.53
CA LEU A 36 -0.61 11.28 0.74
C LEU A 36 -1.27 9.90 0.67
N SER A 37 -0.50 8.85 0.94
CA SER A 37 -0.99 7.47 1.07
C SER A 37 -0.35 6.82 2.27
N ASP A 38 -1.08 5.92 2.91
CA ASP A 38 -0.62 5.03 3.98
C ASP A 38 0.02 3.73 3.45
N HIS A 39 -0.13 3.43 2.15
CA HIS A 39 0.51 2.31 1.49
C HIS A 39 1.99 2.59 1.19
N ALA A 40 2.82 1.57 1.41
CA ALA A 40 4.22 1.58 0.99
C ALA A 40 4.34 1.65 -0.54
N ASP A 41 5.31 2.41 -1.02
CA ASP A 41 5.70 2.36 -2.42
C ASP A 41 6.56 1.12 -2.72
N PHE A 42 6.95 0.96 -4.00
CA PHE A 42 7.74 -0.18 -4.43
C PHE A 42 9.10 -0.25 -3.71
N LYS A 43 9.81 0.87 -3.54
CA LYS A 43 11.13 0.89 -2.91
C LYS A 43 11.04 0.56 -1.42
N GLN A 44 10.08 1.17 -0.72
CA GLN A 44 9.80 0.88 0.68
C GLN A 44 9.43 -0.59 0.90
N SER A 45 8.71 -1.20 -0.05
CA SER A 45 8.39 -2.63 0.01
C SER A 45 9.63 -3.51 -0.13
N ILE A 46 10.57 -3.16 -1.02
CA ILE A 46 11.85 -3.89 -1.16
C ILE A 46 12.69 -3.73 0.11
N GLU A 47 12.83 -2.50 0.62
CA GLU A 47 13.56 -2.22 1.86
C GLU A 47 13.03 -3.04 3.05
N TYR A 48 11.71 -3.19 3.14
CA TYR A 48 11.08 -4.03 4.16
C TYR A 48 11.40 -5.52 3.95
N ILE A 49 11.28 -6.04 2.72
CA ILE A 49 11.58 -7.43 2.39
C ILE A 49 13.05 -7.76 2.71
N ASP A 50 13.98 -6.87 2.35
CA ASP A 50 15.39 -7.03 2.66
C ASP A 50 15.64 -7.08 4.17
N ALA A 51 15.04 -6.14 4.91
CA ALA A 51 15.21 -6.04 6.35
C ALA A 51 14.73 -7.30 7.10
N VAL A 52 13.68 -7.98 6.61
CA VAL A 52 13.14 -9.19 7.25
C VAL A 52 13.65 -10.49 6.63
N SER A 53 14.31 -10.43 5.47
CA SER A 53 14.94 -11.57 4.78
C SER A 53 14.08 -12.85 4.78
N PRO A 54 12.86 -12.80 4.20
CA PRO A 54 11.93 -13.91 4.25
C PRO A 54 12.37 -15.05 3.33
N LYS A 55 11.99 -16.28 3.67
CA LYS A 55 12.23 -17.44 2.78
C LYS A 55 11.40 -17.38 1.49
N LYS A 56 10.19 -16.81 1.58
CA LYS A 56 9.25 -16.68 0.45
C LYS A 56 8.34 -15.47 0.67
N VAL A 57 7.99 -14.77 -0.41
CA VAL A 57 7.09 -13.61 -0.40
C VAL A 57 5.80 -13.92 -1.14
N TYR A 58 4.67 -13.70 -0.47
CA TYR A 58 3.34 -13.75 -1.09
C TYR A 58 2.83 -12.33 -1.32
N THR A 59 2.61 -11.93 -2.56
CA THR A 59 2.10 -10.59 -2.87
C THR A 59 0.57 -10.60 -2.90
N TYR A 60 -0.06 -9.52 -2.43
CA TYR A 60 -1.52 -9.39 -2.32
C TYR A 60 -2.01 -8.07 -2.95
N GLY A 61 -3.30 -8.01 -3.30
CA GLY A 61 -3.96 -6.84 -3.90
C GLY A 61 -4.02 -6.86 -5.43
N GLY A 62 -4.47 -5.76 -6.03
CA GLY A 62 -4.81 -5.70 -7.47
C GLY A 62 -3.64 -5.82 -8.45
N ASN A 63 -2.40 -5.58 -7.99
CA ASN A 63 -1.19 -5.70 -8.81
C ASN A 63 -0.26 -6.83 -8.33
N ARG A 64 -0.77 -7.78 -7.56
CA ARG A 64 0.02 -8.84 -6.91
C ARG A 64 0.87 -9.63 -7.92
N GLU A 65 0.35 -9.98 -9.08
CA GLU A 65 1.06 -10.76 -10.10
C GLU A 65 2.21 -9.95 -10.71
N VAL A 66 2.03 -8.64 -10.90
CA VAL A 66 3.08 -7.75 -11.39
C VAL A 66 4.18 -7.62 -10.33
N PHE A 67 3.79 -7.43 -9.07
CA PHE A 67 4.74 -7.26 -7.98
C PHE A 67 5.57 -8.53 -7.75
N ALA A 68 4.93 -9.71 -7.71
CA ALA A 68 5.63 -11.00 -7.58
C ALA A 68 6.64 -11.20 -8.71
N ARG A 69 6.25 -10.93 -9.98
CA ARG A 69 7.18 -11.02 -11.11
C ARG A 69 8.39 -10.11 -10.98
N ASN A 70 8.21 -8.89 -10.45
CA ASN A 70 9.33 -7.98 -10.24
C ASN A 70 10.25 -8.47 -9.11
N LEU A 71 9.69 -9.01 -8.02
CA LEU A 71 10.47 -9.64 -6.95
C LEU A 71 11.28 -10.83 -7.47
N CYS A 72 10.70 -11.70 -8.29
CA CYS A 72 11.42 -12.82 -8.90
C CYS A 72 12.57 -12.34 -9.80
N LYS A 73 12.38 -11.26 -10.57
CA LYS A 73 13.46 -10.66 -11.38
C LYS A 73 14.61 -10.10 -10.54
N MET A 74 14.33 -9.75 -9.29
CA MET A 74 15.31 -9.28 -8.30
C MET A 74 15.96 -10.43 -7.52
N GLY A 75 15.53 -11.68 -7.73
CA GLY A 75 16.11 -12.87 -7.09
C GLY A 75 15.38 -13.35 -5.84
N TYR A 76 14.25 -12.75 -5.46
CA TYR A 76 13.43 -13.25 -4.36
C TYR A 76 12.57 -14.44 -4.81
N GLU A 77 12.34 -15.39 -3.91
CA GLU A 77 11.29 -16.39 -4.09
C GLU A 77 9.93 -15.74 -3.80
N ALA A 78 9.16 -15.43 -4.84
CA ALA A 78 7.89 -14.72 -4.70
C ALA A 78 6.76 -15.29 -5.59
N GLU A 79 5.54 -15.29 -5.07
CA GLU A 79 4.34 -15.64 -5.83
C GLU A 79 3.15 -14.74 -5.47
N ALA A 80 2.21 -14.61 -6.41
CA ALA A 80 0.97 -13.88 -6.15
C ALA A 80 0.04 -14.74 -5.33
N TYR A 81 -0.48 -14.17 -4.24
CA TYR A 81 -1.40 -14.86 -3.35
C TYR A 81 -2.63 -15.40 -4.08
N THR A 82 -2.85 -16.71 -3.95
CA THR A 82 -4.10 -17.39 -4.28
C THR A 82 -4.72 -18.06 -3.04
N GLU A 83 -6.05 -18.13 -2.95
CA GLU A 83 -6.74 -18.75 -1.79
C GLU A 83 -6.31 -20.21 -1.55
N LYS A 84 -5.95 -20.92 -2.62
CA LYS A 84 -5.49 -22.31 -2.57
C LYS A 84 -4.15 -22.44 -1.83
N GLU A 85 -3.24 -21.47 -2.00
CA GLU A 85 -1.90 -21.50 -1.41
C GLU A 85 -1.95 -21.25 0.11
N MET A 86 -2.82 -20.35 0.58
CA MET A 86 -2.96 -20.12 2.02
C MET A 86 -3.46 -21.34 2.77
N ARG A 87 -4.46 -22.04 2.22
CA ARG A 87 -5.01 -23.25 2.83
C ARG A 87 -3.95 -24.33 2.99
N ALA A 88 -3.09 -24.51 1.98
CA ALA A 88 -1.97 -25.43 2.05
C ALA A 88 -0.88 -25.00 3.07
N TYR A 89 -0.73 -23.71 3.34
CA TYR A 89 0.21 -23.20 4.33
C TYR A 89 -0.34 -23.26 5.76
N THR A 90 -1.62 -22.92 5.99
CA THR A 90 -2.28 -23.00 7.30
C THR A 90 -2.45 -24.43 7.79
N ASP A 91 -2.61 -25.38 6.86
CA ASP A 91 -2.74 -26.80 7.18
C ASP A 91 -1.38 -27.46 7.47
N LYS A 92 -0.25 -26.76 7.28
CA LYS A 92 1.05 -27.24 7.76
C LYS A 92 1.12 -27.07 9.27
N PRO A 93 1.54 -28.10 10.02
CA PRO A 93 1.82 -27.92 11.45
C PRO A 93 2.89 -26.85 11.61
N MET A 94 2.63 -25.83 12.43
CA MET A 94 3.67 -24.89 12.84
C MET A 94 4.74 -25.69 13.58
N THR A 95 5.83 -26.02 12.90
CA THR A 95 7.03 -26.52 13.58
C THR A 95 7.56 -25.38 14.42
N SER A 96 7.63 -25.59 15.73
CA SER A 96 8.15 -24.64 16.71
C SER A 96 9.46 -24.03 16.19
N VAL A 97 9.47 -22.71 16.04
CA VAL A 97 10.72 -21.95 15.90
C VAL A 97 11.55 -22.25 17.14
N ALA A 98 12.61 -23.03 16.98
CA ALA A 98 13.64 -23.18 18.00
C ALA A 98 14.25 -21.80 18.20
N SER A 99 14.05 -21.25 19.40
CA SER A 99 14.76 -20.08 19.91
C SER A 99 16.27 -20.33 19.84
N ALA A 100 16.99 -19.46 19.14
CA ALA A 100 18.43 -19.28 19.26
C ALA A 100 18.69 -17.89 19.84
#